data_AF-A0AAW6GK20-F1
#
_entry.id   AF-A0AAW6GK20-F1
#
_cell.length_a   1.000
_cell.length_b   1.000
_cell.length_c   1.000
_cell.angle_alpha   90.00
_cell.angle_beta   90.00
_cell.angle_gamma   90.00
#
_symmetry.space_group_name_H-M   'P 1'
#
loop_
_entity.id
_entity.type
_entity.pdbx_description
1 polymer ?
#
loop_
_entity_poly.entity_id
_entity_poly.type
_entity_poly.pdbx_seq_one_letter_code
_entity_poly.pdbx_strand_id
1 'polypeptide(L)'
;MAEQDIREDQMTITNTVDYVRGLKGKDSVLMAISTLFLDVMKERSYLTYNSEDAVNSTIIPGSYSHGGPIIGTSGKHGILLVLKSTTYIVQLDFNFDNKFFFRYSSNNGSTWSDWKSVTLT
;
A
#
# COMPACT_ATOMS: atom_id res chain seq x y z
N MET A 1 -5.70 -19.12 39.12
CA MET A 1 -4.50 -19.57 38.39
C MET A 1 -4.52 -18.86 37.05
N ALA A 2 -3.49 -18.12 36.68
CA ALA A 2 -3.37 -17.60 35.33
C ALA A 2 -3.02 -18.77 34.40
N GLU A 3 -3.67 -18.88 33.24
CA GLU A 3 -3.23 -19.81 32.21
C GLU A 3 -1.79 -19.49 31.83
N GLN A 4 -0.97 -20.52 31.77
CA GLN A 4 0.44 -20.42 31.45
C GLN A 4 0.57 -20.36 29.93
N ASP A 5 1.34 -19.39 29.40
CA ASP A 5 1.60 -19.31 27.95
C ASP A 5 2.24 -20.60 27.44
N ILE A 6 1.82 -21.03 26.26
CA ILE A 6 2.34 -22.23 25.59
C ILE A 6 3.66 -21.87 24.91
N ARG A 7 4.69 -22.71 25.08
CA ARG A 7 5.97 -22.53 24.38
C ARG A 7 5.80 -22.78 22.89
N GLU A 8 6.54 -22.07 22.04
CA GLU A 8 6.40 -22.13 20.58
C GLU A 8 6.55 -23.57 20.03
N ASP A 9 7.44 -24.38 20.61
CA ASP A 9 7.68 -25.79 20.27
C ASP A 9 6.51 -26.73 20.62
N GLN A 10 5.53 -26.24 21.37
CA GLN A 10 4.33 -26.97 21.80
C GLN A 10 3.06 -26.47 21.11
N MET A 11 3.16 -25.46 20.23
CA MET A 11 2.03 -24.97 19.47
C MET A 11 1.66 -25.95 18.34
N THR A 12 0.36 -26.09 18.06
CA THR A 12 -0.09 -26.88 16.92
C THR A 12 0.17 -26.08 15.63
N ILE A 13 0.90 -26.68 14.69
CA ILE A 13 1.12 -26.09 13.36
C ILE A 13 -0.24 -26.04 12.64
N THR A 14 -0.62 -24.84 12.18
CA THR A 14 -1.82 -24.64 11.35
C THR A 14 -1.45 -24.05 10.00
N ASN A 15 -2.17 -24.45 8.95
CA ASN A 15 -2.02 -23.90 7.60
C ASN A 15 -3.03 -22.78 7.32
N THR A 16 -3.95 -22.50 8.26
CA THR A 16 -5.01 -21.50 8.11
C THR A 16 -5.12 -20.68 9.39
N VAL A 17 -5.21 -19.36 9.24
CA VAL A 17 -5.34 -18.40 10.34
C VAL A 17 -6.52 -17.49 10.04
N ASP A 18 -7.55 -17.51 10.89
CA ASP A 18 -8.74 -16.67 10.69
C ASP A 18 -8.51 -15.23 11.19
N TYR A 19 -7.77 -15.09 12.30
CA TYR A 19 -7.52 -13.82 12.98
C TYR A 19 -6.05 -13.70 13.38
N VAL A 20 -5.53 -12.49 13.30
CA VAL A 20 -4.26 -12.09 13.93
C VAL A 20 -4.55 -11.26 15.18
N ARG A 21 -3.72 -11.41 16.20
CA ARG A 21 -3.78 -10.62 17.41
C ARG A 21 -2.67 -9.58 17.39
N GLY A 22 -3.04 -8.31 17.40
CA GLY A 22 -2.11 -7.18 17.45
C GLY A 22 -2.19 -6.43 18.77
N LEU A 23 -1.13 -5.68 19.09
CA LEU A 23 -1.14 -4.73 20.19
C LEU A 23 -1.76 -3.40 19.75
N LYS A 24 -2.64 -2.85 20.58
CA LYS A 24 -3.18 -1.48 20.45
C LYS A 24 -2.92 -0.75 21.76
N GLY A 25 -1.77 -0.08 21.85
CA GLY A 25 -1.32 0.49 23.13
C GLY A 25 -1.02 -0.61 24.14
N LYS A 26 -1.71 -0.60 25.28
CA LYS A 26 -1.62 -1.65 26.32
C LYS A 26 -2.63 -2.79 26.13
N ASP A 27 -3.56 -2.64 25.19
CA ASP A 27 -4.61 -3.62 24.94
C ASP A 27 -4.24 -4.54 23.78
N SER A 28 -4.91 -5.68 23.72
CA SER A 28 -4.78 -6.63 22.63
C SER A 28 -6.06 -6.66 21.82
N VAL A 29 -5.94 -6.58 20.49
CA VAL A 29 -7.07 -6.59 19.56
C VAL A 29 -6.93 -7.75 18.59
N LEU A 30 -8.03 -8.46 18.37
CA LEU A 30 -8.16 -9.47 17.30
C LEU A 30 -8.63 -8.77 16.01
N MET A 31 -7.99 -9.10 14.89
CA MET A 31 -8.33 -8.60 13.57
C MET A 31 -8.39 -9.78 12.59
N ALA A 32 -9.47 -9.87 11.82
CA ALA A 32 -9.57 -10.89 10.78
C ALA A 32 -8.49 -10.67 9.72
N ILE A 33 -7.90 -11.75 9.16
CA ILE A 33 -6.87 -11.61 8.12
C ILE A 33 -7.40 -10.83 6.90
N SER A 34 -8.67 -11.03 6.53
CA SER A 34 -9.31 -10.26 5.46
C SER A 34 -9.33 -8.75 5.76
N THR A 35 -9.66 -8.38 7.00
CA THR A 35 -9.61 -6.99 7.47
C THR A 35 -8.19 -6.45 7.47
N LEU A 36 -7.19 -7.24 7.90
CA LEU A 36 -5.78 -6.84 7.85
C LEU A 36 -5.33 -6.53 6.42
N PHE A 37 -5.65 -7.41 5.47
CA PHE A 37 -5.29 -7.19 4.07
C PHE A 37 -5.97 -5.94 3.51
N LEU A 38 -7.25 -5.74 3.82
CA LEU A 38 -7.97 -4.52 3.47
C LEU A 38 -7.35 -3.28 4.14
N ASP A 39 -6.89 -3.36 5.39
CA ASP A 39 -6.24 -2.26 6.10
C ASP A 39 -4.85 -1.91 5.53
N VAL A 40 -4.20 -2.85 4.85
CA VAL A 40 -2.97 -2.60 4.10
C VAL A 40 -3.27 -1.90 2.77
N MET A 41 -4.39 -2.26 2.12
CA MET A 41 -4.78 -1.77 0.79
C MET A 41 -5.75 -0.56 0.82
N LYS A 42 -6.28 -0.20 2.00
CA LYS A 42 -7.25 0.88 2.17
C LYS A 42 -6.72 2.23 1.72
N GLU A 43 -7.64 3.14 1.45
CA GLU A 43 -7.33 4.53 1.17
C GLU A 43 -6.52 5.11 2.34
N ARG A 44 -5.34 5.63 2.03
CA ARG A 44 -4.44 6.27 3.00
C ARG A 44 -4.83 7.72 3.20
N SER A 45 -4.98 8.46 2.10
CA SER A 45 -5.37 9.87 2.10
C SER A 45 -5.60 10.36 0.67
N TYR A 46 -6.02 11.62 0.56
CA TYR A 46 -5.82 12.40 -0.65
C TYR A 46 -4.33 12.61 -0.91
N LEU A 47 -3.88 12.36 -2.15
CA LEU A 47 -2.52 12.56 -2.60
C LEU A 47 -2.23 14.05 -2.78
N THR A 48 -1.07 14.50 -2.34
CA THR A 48 -0.51 15.78 -2.76
C THR A 48 0.31 15.55 -4.03
N TYR A 49 -0.20 16.01 -5.19
CA TYR A 49 0.33 15.67 -6.52
C TYR A 49 0.84 16.87 -7.33
N ASN A 50 1.00 18.02 -6.67
CA ASN A 50 1.38 19.29 -7.28
C ASN A 50 2.90 19.52 -7.37
N SER A 51 3.73 18.60 -6.86
CA SER A 51 5.19 18.61 -7.03
C SER A 51 5.75 17.20 -7.11
N GLU A 52 6.90 17.03 -7.75
CA GLU A 52 7.57 15.72 -7.83
C GLU A 52 7.93 15.19 -6.45
N ASP A 53 8.46 16.05 -5.58
CA ASP A 53 8.85 15.67 -4.21
C ASP A 53 7.67 15.10 -3.41
N ALA A 54 6.48 15.69 -3.54
CA ALA A 54 5.30 15.20 -2.86
C ALA A 54 4.91 13.79 -3.32
N VAL A 55 4.89 13.55 -4.64
CA VAL A 55 4.58 12.22 -5.20
C VAL A 55 5.69 11.21 -4.88
N ASN A 56 6.96 11.63 -4.93
CA ASN A 56 8.12 10.80 -4.63
C ASN A 56 8.16 10.37 -3.15
N SER A 57 7.67 11.21 -2.24
CA SER A 57 7.56 10.89 -0.81
C SER A 57 6.44 9.88 -0.49
N THR A 58 5.55 9.62 -1.45
CA THR A 58 4.42 8.69 -1.28
C THR A 58 4.87 7.23 -1.47
N ILE A 59 5.60 6.72 -0.47
CA ILE A 59 6.23 5.39 -0.49
C ILE A 59 5.53 4.34 0.39
N ILE A 60 4.52 4.76 1.16
CA ILE A 60 3.78 3.87 2.04
C ILE A 60 2.74 3.11 1.21
N PRO A 61 2.72 1.76 1.27
CA PRO A 61 1.75 0.96 0.52
C PRO A 61 0.30 1.29 0.86
N GLY A 62 -0.54 1.28 -0.17
CA GLY A 62 -1.98 1.58 -0.07
C GLY A 62 -2.46 2.37 -1.28
N SER A 63 -3.73 2.79 -1.22
CA SER A 63 -4.36 3.61 -2.25
C SER A 63 -4.44 5.07 -1.82
N TYR A 64 -4.30 5.99 -2.77
CA TYR A 64 -4.43 7.43 -2.56
C TYR A 64 -5.32 8.02 -3.64
N SER A 65 -6.33 8.80 -3.24
CA SER A 65 -7.19 9.51 -4.18
C SER A 65 -6.52 10.79 -4.67
N HIS A 66 -6.76 11.19 -5.92
CA HIS A 66 -6.30 12.48 -6.44
C HIS A 66 -7.35 13.10 -7.35
N GLY A 67 -7.44 14.43 -7.38
CA GLY A 67 -8.47 15.18 -8.11
C GLY A 67 -8.06 15.65 -9.50
N GLY A 68 -6.82 15.39 -9.91
CA GLY A 68 -6.23 15.90 -11.16
C GLY A 68 -4.96 15.14 -11.52
N PRO A 69 -4.44 15.31 -12.75
CA PRO A 69 -3.33 14.50 -13.22
C PRO A 69 -2.11 14.67 -12.30
N ILE A 70 -1.53 13.55 -11.91
CA ILE A 70 -0.28 13.52 -11.16
C ILE A 70 0.82 14.12 -12.05
N ILE A 71 1.75 14.88 -11.46
CA ILE A 71 2.89 15.42 -12.21
C ILE A 71 3.65 14.33 -12.98
N GLY A 72 3.87 14.57 -14.27
CA GLY A 72 4.47 13.60 -15.21
C GLY A 72 3.49 12.59 -15.82
N THR A 73 2.21 12.61 -15.44
CA THR A 73 1.13 11.80 -16.05
C THR A 73 0.16 12.68 -16.85
N SER A 74 -0.90 12.09 -17.40
CA SER A 74 -2.02 12.84 -17.97
C SER A 74 -3.34 12.19 -17.59
N GLY A 75 -4.44 12.93 -17.62
CA GLY A 75 -5.73 12.39 -17.24
C GLY A 75 -6.55 13.41 -16.46
N LYS A 76 -7.48 12.91 -15.65
CA LYS A 76 -8.30 13.70 -14.73
C LYS A 76 -7.98 13.32 -13.29
N HIS A 77 -8.97 12.85 -12.55
CA HIS A 77 -8.84 12.32 -11.21
C HIS A 77 -8.69 10.80 -11.25
N GLY A 78 -8.20 10.23 -10.17
CA GLY A 78 -7.81 8.83 -10.14
C GLY A 78 -7.43 8.30 -8.78
N ILE A 79 -6.89 7.10 -8.82
CA ILE A 79 -6.34 6.38 -7.69
C ILE A 79 -4.89 6.04 -7.99
N LEU A 80 -4.00 6.48 -7.11
CA LEU A 80 -2.63 6.01 -7.07
C LEU A 80 -2.56 4.79 -6.13
N LEU A 81 -2.12 3.65 -6.65
CA LEU A 81 -1.77 2.48 -5.85
C LEU A 81 -0.25 2.41 -5.66
N VAL A 82 0.19 2.33 -4.41
CA VAL A 82 1.60 2.18 -4.05
C VAL A 82 1.82 0.76 -3.55
N LEU A 83 2.75 0.05 -4.18
CA LEU A 83 3.19 -1.28 -3.79
C LEU A 83 4.66 -1.21 -3.39
N LYS A 84 5.05 -1.89 -2.30
CA LYS A 84 6.43 -1.92 -1.83
C LYS A 84 6.85 -3.35 -1.47
N SER A 85 8.02 -3.74 -1.92
CA SER A 85 8.72 -4.95 -1.51
C SER A 85 10.17 -4.59 -1.22
N THR A 86 10.61 -4.73 0.03
CA THR A 86 11.95 -4.32 0.49
C THR A 86 12.30 -2.89 0.06
N THR A 87 13.23 -2.72 -0.90
CA THR A 87 13.65 -1.43 -1.45
C THR A 87 12.93 -1.05 -2.73
N TYR A 88 12.18 -1.97 -3.33
CA TYR A 88 11.46 -1.76 -4.57
C TYR A 88 10.07 -1.18 -4.29
N ILE A 89 9.74 -0.11 -5.00
CA ILE A 89 8.45 0.55 -4.93
C ILE A 89 7.90 0.66 -6.34
N VAL A 90 6.62 0.34 -6.51
CA VAL A 90 5.87 0.55 -7.75
C VAL A 90 4.72 1.49 -7.43
N GLN A 91 4.54 2.49 -8.28
CA GLN A 91 3.40 3.40 -8.26
C GLN A 91 2.59 3.17 -9.53
N LEU A 92 1.31 2.88 -9.36
CA LEU A 92 0.34 2.61 -10.42
C LEU A 92 -0.77 3.67 -10.36
N ASP A 93 -0.88 4.48 -11.39
CA ASP A 93 -1.88 5.55 -11.47
C ASP A 93 -3.03 5.15 -12.40
N PHE A 94 -4.22 4.98 -11.82
CA PHE A 94 -5.46 4.65 -12.52
C PHE A 94 -6.32 5.90 -12.62
N ASN A 95 -6.44 6.46 -13.83
CA ASN A 95 -7.30 7.61 -14.08
C ASN A 95 -8.67 7.17 -14.57
N PHE A 96 -9.73 7.88 -14.15
CA PHE A 96 -11.12 7.57 -14.53
C PHE A 96 -11.44 7.85 -16.02
N ASP A 97 -10.52 8.44 -16.78
CA ASP A 97 -10.60 8.60 -18.23
C ASP A 97 -9.86 7.49 -19.00
N ASN A 98 -9.77 6.29 -18.41
CA ASN A 98 -9.17 5.08 -18.98
C ASN A 98 -7.67 5.19 -19.28
N LYS A 99 -6.96 6.10 -18.60
CA LYS A 99 -5.50 6.19 -18.68
C LYS A 99 -4.86 5.48 -17.50
N PHE A 100 -3.85 4.69 -17.81
CA PHE A 100 -3.09 3.93 -16.84
C PHE A 100 -1.60 4.25 -16.97
N PHE A 101 -0.96 4.58 -15.85
CA PHE A 101 0.47 4.84 -15.81
C PHE A 101 1.14 4.02 -14.72
N PHE A 102 2.42 3.72 -14.92
CA PHE A 102 3.26 3.21 -13.85
C PHE A 102 4.63 3.87 -13.84
N ARG A 103 5.25 3.86 -12.67
CA ARG A 103 6.67 4.10 -12.48
C ARG A 103 7.18 3.30 -11.29
N TYR A 104 8.49 3.25 -11.12
CA TYR A 104 9.08 2.49 -10.03
C TYR A 104 10.33 3.17 -9.45
N SER A 105 10.70 2.72 -8.26
CA SER A 105 11.96 3.01 -7.60
C SER A 105 12.59 1.70 -7.13
N SER A 106 13.89 1.51 -7.32
CA SER A 106 14.63 0.35 -6.84
C SER A 106 15.39 0.59 -5.52
N ASN A 107 15.31 1.81 -4.98
CA ASN A 107 16.14 2.30 -3.89
C ASN A 107 15.35 3.09 -2.83
N ASN A 108 14.22 2.55 -2.38
CA ASN A 108 13.37 3.12 -1.32
C ASN A 108 12.82 4.53 -1.63
N GLY A 109 12.65 4.88 -2.91
CA GLY A 109 12.09 6.16 -3.32
C GLY A 109 13.12 7.28 -3.47
N SER A 110 14.42 6.98 -3.32
CA SER A 110 15.51 7.96 -3.52
C SER A 110 15.63 8.42 -4.97
N THR A 111 15.38 7.51 -5.93
CA THR A 111 15.28 7.85 -7.36
C THR A 111 14.09 7.14 -7.98
N TRP A 112 13.49 7.75 -9.00
CA TRP A 112 12.31 7.25 -9.70
C TRP A 112 12.57 7.13 -11.20
N SER A 113 11.98 6.11 -11.82
CA SER A 113 11.83 6.09 -13.27
C SER A 113 10.86 7.17 -13.72
N ASP A 114 10.92 7.54 -15.00
CA ASP A 114 9.83 8.27 -15.63
C ASP A 114 8.51 7.49 -15.53
N TRP A 115 7.40 8.22 -15.56
CA TRP A 115 6.09 7.64 -15.78
C TRP A 115 5.99 7.05 -17.18
N LYS A 116 5.45 5.83 -17.27
CA LYS A 116 5.13 5.15 -18.53
C LYS A 116 3.64 4.93 -18.62
N SER A 117 3.03 5.37 -19.72
CA SER A 117 1.66 5.04 -20.03
C SER A 117 1.54 3.59 -20.48
N VAL A 118 0.46 2.94 -20.10
CA VAL A 118 0.09 1.61 -20.55
C VAL A 118 -1.21 1.76 -21.32
N THR A 119 -1.20 1.27 -22.56
CA THR A 119 -2.40 1.21 -23.39
C THR A 119 -2.84 -0.25 -23.44
N LEU A 120 -4.06 -0.52 -23.00
CA LEU A 120 -4.66 -1.84 -23.17
C LEU A 120 -5.22 -1.89 -24.59
N THR A 121 -4.63 -2.75 -25.41
CA THR A 121 -5.07 -3.04 -26.79
C THR A 121 -6.00 -4.23 -26.83
#